data_AF-A0AAD9THP9-F1
#
_entry.id   AF-A0AAD9THP9-F1
#
_cell.length_a   1.000
_cell.length_b   1.000
_cell.length_c   1.000
_cell.angle_alpha   90.00
_cell.angle_beta   90.00
_cell.angle_gamma   90.00
#
_symmetry.space_group_name_H-M   'P 1'
#
loop_
_entity.id
_entity.type
_entity.pdbx_description
1 polymer ?
#
loop_
_entity_poly.entity_id
_entity_poly.type
_entity_poly.pdbx_seq_one_letter_code
_entity_poly.pdbx_strand_id
1 'polypeptide(L)'
;MMSRTSSSIFFSFLIIQCLVVVCFSQNFGFFYLIQQWPGSVFGTEQKSCYPTTVKPATNFTIHGLWPYGIDGMQPTYCKPHNHFKRSKMSGLNSRMQVSWPSLACPSGNGIKLWSNEWDKYGTCSRSKQHEYFEAALKLKDKIDLLQILKKSGIKPDGKFYNLFKIKDSLRGALGYEPGVFCNDEKSGKNNQLFQIFICIDPSGSKVIECPGLPDAGIGCASKIKFPAF
;
A
#
# COMPACT_ATOMS: atom_id res chain seq x y z
N MET A 1 57.74 20.87 59.62
CA MET A 1 57.88 19.75 58.65
C MET A 1 56.83 18.72 59.03
N MET A 2 55.76 18.60 58.23
CA MET A 2 55.51 17.46 57.31
C MET A 2 55.38 16.15 58.10
N SER A 3 54.25 15.45 58.12
CA SER A 3 53.55 14.94 56.94
C SER A 3 52.19 14.36 57.38
N ARG A 4 51.10 14.79 56.75
CA ARG A 4 49.79 14.10 56.81
C ARG A 4 49.78 13.04 55.72
N THR A 5 49.47 11.81 56.08
CA THR A 5 49.18 10.70 55.17
C THR A 5 47.91 11.02 54.38
N SER A 6 48.06 11.21 53.06
CA SER A 6 46.92 11.35 52.14
C SER A 6 46.54 9.97 51.60
N SER A 7 45.31 9.56 51.88
CA SER A 7 44.73 8.30 51.42
C SER A 7 44.41 8.40 49.93
N SER A 8 44.87 7.43 49.16
CA SER A 8 44.65 7.35 47.71
C SER A 8 43.24 6.82 47.44
N ILE A 9 42.32 7.69 47.03
CA ILE A 9 41.00 7.29 46.54
C ILE A 9 41.08 7.19 45.01
N PHE A 10 41.31 5.97 44.51
CA PHE A 10 41.12 5.66 43.10
C PHE A 10 39.63 5.72 42.78
N PHE A 11 39.15 6.86 42.27
CA PHE A 11 37.86 6.95 41.62
C PHE A 11 37.92 6.15 40.31
N SER A 12 37.46 4.91 40.34
CA SER A 12 37.13 4.17 39.11
C SER A 12 35.96 4.90 38.43
N PHE A 13 36.28 5.74 37.45
CA PHE A 13 35.31 6.19 36.47
C PHE A 13 34.90 4.99 35.61
N LEU A 14 33.89 4.25 36.10
CA LEU A 14 33.12 3.35 35.25
C LEU A 14 32.34 4.24 34.28
N ILE A 15 32.96 4.53 33.13
CA ILE A 15 32.28 5.06 31.96
C ILE A 15 31.29 3.98 31.54
N ILE A 16 30.09 4.04 32.09
CA ILE A 16 28.92 3.38 31.52
C ILE A 16 28.63 4.15 30.23
N GLN A 17 29.36 3.80 29.18
CA GLN A 17 28.92 4.04 27.81
C GLN A 17 27.68 3.16 27.65
N CYS A 18 26.52 3.71 28.02
CA CYS A 18 25.28 3.36 27.39
C CYS A 18 25.48 3.62 25.90
N LEU A 19 25.92 2.57 25.18
CA LEU A 19 25.64 2.44 23.76
C LEU A 19 24.12 2.36 23.68
N VAL A 20 23.49 3.54 23.66
CA VAL A 20 22.12 3.69 23.22
C VAL A 20 22.19 3.38 21.73
N VAL A 21 22.15 2.09 21.40
CA VAL A 21 21.74 1.64 20.08
C VAL A 21 20.29 2.09 20.00
N VAL A 22 20.08 3.31 19.53
CA VAL A 22 18.78 3.73 19.05
C VAL A 22 18.54 2.86 17.83
N CYS A 23 18.00 1.66 18.06
CA CYS A 23 17.31 0.92 17.03
C CYS A 23 16.12 1.82 16.69
N PHE A 24 16.29 2.69 15.70
CA PHE A 24 15.18 3.36 15.06
C PHE A 24 14.34 2.24 14.43
N SER A 25 13.43 1.66 15.22
CA SER A 25 12.23 1.07 14.65
C SER A 25 11.58 2.22 13.90
N GLN A 26 11.70 2.22 12.57
CA GLN A 26 10.90 3.13 11.74
C GLN A 26 9.44 2.81 12.06
N ASN A 27 8.87 3.62 12.95
CA ASN A 27 7.51 3.45 13.41
C ASN A 27 6.60 4.01 12.33
N PHE A 28 6.21 3.17 11.38
CA PHE A 28 5.04 3.47 10.60
C PHE A 28 3.82 3.51 11.54
N GLY A 29 2.89 4.42 11.26
CA GLY A 29 1.69 4.63 12.06
C GLY A 29 0.40 4.18 11.42
N PHE A 30 0.41 3.80 10.14
CA PHE A 30 -0.72 3.17 9.44
C PHE A 30 -0.25 2.55 8.12
N PHE A 31 -1.14 1.84 7.43
CA PHE A 31 -0.93 1.39 6.05
C PHE A 31 -1.86 2.10 5.08
N TYR A 32 -1.39 2.38 3.86
CA TYR A 32 -2.28 2.52 2.71
C TYR A 32 -2.51 1.15 2.08
N LEU A 33 -3.74 0.65 2.13
CA LEU A 33 -4.19 -0.35 1.17
C LEU A 33 -4.56 0.36 -0.12
N ILE A 34 -3.83 0.06 -1.19
CA ILE A 34 -4.03 0.68 -2.49
C ILE A 34 -4.61 -0.37 -3.41
N GLN A 35 -5.81 -0.10 -3.91
CA GLN A 35 -6.43 -0.90 -4.95
C GLN A 35 -6.49 -0.10 -6.24
N GLN A 36 -6.24 -0.76 -7.36
CA GLN A 36 -6.23 -0.16 -8.70
C GLN A 36 -7.30 -0.80 -9.60
N TRP A 37 -7.84 -0.01 -10.52
CA TRP A 37 -8.76 -0.50 -11.55
C TRP A 37 -8.02 -0.93 -12.81
N PRO A 38 -8.04 -2.22 -13.21
CA PRO A 38 -7.32 -2.70 -14.39
C PRO A 38 -7.72 -1.97 -15.67
N GLY A 39 -9.01 -1.63 -15.87
CA GLY A 39 -9.45 -0.90 -17.06
C GLY A 39 -8.72 0.44 -17.25
N SER A 40 -8.43 1.14 -16.15
CA SER A 40 -7.68 2.40 -16.19
C SER A 40 -6.17 2.21 -16.34
N VAL A 41 -5.63 1.02 -16.03
CA VAL A 41 -4.24 0.66 -16.30
C VAL A 41 -4.05 0.40 -17.81
N PHE A 42 -4.91 -0.46 -18.38
CA PHE A 42 -4.90 -0.78 -19.81
C PHE A 42 -5.33 0.40 -20.71
N GLY A 43 -6.08 1.36 -20.15
CA GLY A 43 -6.57 2.54 -20.83
C GLY A 43 -5.57 3.69 -20.98
N THR A 44 -4.32 3.56 -20.52
CA THR A 44 -3.27 4.60 -20.64
C THR A 44 -2.35 4.39 -21.85
N GLU A 45 -1.56 5.41 -22.22
CA GLU A 45 -0.49 5.30 -23.24
C GLU A 45 0.57 4.26 -22.88
N GLN A 46 0.80 4.04 -21.59
CA GLN A 46 1.79 3.07 -21.14
C GLN A 46 1.33 1.64 -21.47
N LYS A 47 2.20 0.89 -22.14
CA LYS A 47 1.92 -0.49 -22.54
C LYS A 47 1.67 -1.36 -21.31
N SER A 48 0.51 -2.01 -21.30
CA SER A 48 0.08 -2.96 -20.27
C SER A 48 -0.10 -4.35 -20.87
N CYS A 49 0.18 -5.38 -20.07
CA CYS A 49 0.17 -6.77 -20.49
C CYS A 49 -0.68 -7.61 -19.54
N TYR A 50 -1.46 -8.55 -20.06
CA TYR A 50 -2.10 -9.55 -19.22
C TYR A 50 -1.05 -10.46 -18.57
N PRO A 51 -1.25 -10.88 -17.30
CA PRO A 51 -0.38 -11.84 -16.65
C PRO A 51 -0.41 -13.19 -17.38
N THR A 52 0.67 -13.97 -17.26
CA THR A 52 0.78 -15.31 -17.88
C THR A 52 -0.02 -16.39 -17.16
N THR A 53 -0.69 -16.04 -16.07
CA THR A 53 -1.38 -16.97 -15.17
C THR A 53 -2.89 -16.97 -15.43
N VAL A 54 -3.62 -16.04 -14.82
CA VAL A 54 -5.08 -15.94 -14.91
C VAL A 54 -5.42 -14.55 -15.42
N LYS A 55 -6.31 -14.46 -16.42
CA LYS A 55 -6.83 -13.16 -16.86
C LYS A 55 -7.51 -12.48 -15.66
N PRO A 56 -7.12 -11.25 -15.29
CA PRO A 56 -7.73 -10.56 -14.16
C PRO A 56 -9.24 -10.46 -14.35
N ALA A 57 -10.00 -10.72 -13.30
CA ALA A 57 -11.44 -10.52 -13.31
C ALA A 57 -11.75 -9.01 -13.45
N THR A 58 -12.97 -8.68 -13.88
CA THR A 58 -13.51 -7.31 -13.87
C THR A 58 -13.79 -6.86 -12.44
N ASN A 59 -12.72 -6.63 -11.68
CA ASN A 59 -12.71 -6.15 -10.30
C ASN A 59 -11.43 -5.32 -10.05
N PHE A 60 -11.43 -4.52 -8.99
CA PHE A 60 -10.21 -3.89 -8.48
C PHE A 60 -9.20 -4.96 -8.08
N THR A 61 -7.93 -4.67 -8.30
CA THR A 61 -6.79 -5.48 -7.88
C THR A 61 -5.95 -4.71 -6.88
N ILE A 62 -5.24 -5.40 -5.99
CA ILE A 62 -4.27 -4.79 -5.09
C ILE A 62 -3.13 -4.22 -5.94
N HIS A 63 -2.76 -2.99 -5.64
CA HIS A 63 -1.50 -2.38 -6.08
C HIS A 63 -0.44 -2.54 -4.97
N GLY A 64 -0.80 -2.22 -3.73
CA GLY A 64 0.11 -2.12 -2.60
C GLY A 64 -0.58 -2.23 -1.23
N LEU A 65 0.19 -2.63 -0.21
CA LEU A 65 -0.15 -2.43 1.21
C LEU A 65 1.03 -1.70 1.88
N TRP A 66 1.05 -0.38 1.80
CA TRP A 66 2.28 0.36 2.10
C TRP A 66 2.27 0.95 3.50
N PRO A 67 3.26 0.62 4.36
CA PRO A 67 3.43 1.31 5.63
C PRO A 67 3.71 2.80 5.39
N TYR A 68 3.16 3.66 6.25
CA TYR A 68 3.34 5.10 6.19
C TYR A 68 3.50 5.69 7.60
N GLY A 69 4.40 6.66 7.75
CA GLY A 69 4.61 7.39 9.00
C GLY A 69 3.56 8.47 9.22
N ILE A 70 3.24 8.76 10.48
CA ILE A 70 2.34 9.87 10.85
C ILE A 70 3.00 11.23 10.58
N ASP A 71 4.33 11.25 10.54
CA ASP A 71 5.17 12.37 10.12
C ASP A 71 5.13 12.66 8.61
N GLY A 72 4.33 11.91 7.85
CA GLY A 72 4.21 12.07 6.40
C GLY A 72 5.28 11.34 5.60
N MET A 73 6.22 10.63 6.24
CA MET A 73 7.30 9.92 5.56
C MET A 73 6.94 8.46 5.23
N GLN A 74 7.34 7.99 4.05
CA GLN A 74 7.17 6.59 3.67
C GLN A 74 8.45 5.79 3.98
N PRO A 75 8.44 4.88 4.98
CA PRO A 75 9.56 3.99 5.22
C PRO A 75 9.70 3.01 4.04
N THR A 76 10.94 2.84 3.55
CA THR A 76 11.24 1.89 2.47
C THR A 76 12.52 1.11 2.73
N TYR A 77 12.60 -0.11 2.21
CA TYR A 77 13.77 -0.99 2.27
C TYR A 77 14.31 -1.22 3.70
N CYS A 78 13.42 -1.32 4.69
CA CYS A 78 13.78 -1.33 6.12
C CYS A 78 14.60 -2.55 6.59
N LYS A 79 14.57 -3.65 5.84
CA LYS A 79 15.35 -4.87 6.12
C LYS A 79 16.07 -5.32 4.85
N PRO A 80 17.19 -4.67 4.46
CA PRO A 80 17.83 -4.89 3.16
C PRO A 80 18.35 -6.31 2.95
N HIS A 81 18.53 -7.11 4.01
CA HIS A 81 18.94 -8.52 3.92
C HIS A 81 17.76 -9.51 3.99
N ASN A 82 16.52 -9.03 4.15
CA ASN A 82 15.33 -9.87 4.27
C ASN A 82 14.54 -9.89 2.95
N HIS A 83 15.22 -10.29 1.88
CA HIS A 83 14.63 -10.37 0.55
C HIS A 83 13.45 -11.33 0.48
N PHE A 84 12.57 -11.08 -0.49
CA PHE A 84 11.45 -11.94 -0.83
C PHE A 84 11.92 -13.37 -1.10
N LYS A 85 11.22 -14.34 -0.48
CA LYS A 85 11.42 -15.77 -0.72
C LYS A 85 10.11 -16.41 -1.17
N ARG A 86 10.07 -16.93 -2.39
CA ARG A 86 8.88 -17.60 -2.94
C ARG A 86 8.38 -18.76 -2.06
N SER A 87 9.29 -19.47 -1.40
CA SER A 87 8.93 -20.57 -0.48
C SER A 87 8.08 -20.10 0.72
N LYS A 88 8.13 -18.83 1.09
CA LYS A 88 7.29 -18.23 2.14
C LYS A 88 5.89 -17.85 1.66
N MET A 89 5.55 -18.09 0.38
CA MET A 89 4.23 -17.79 -0.21
C MET A 89 3.32 -19.02 -0.32
N SER A 90 3.67 -20.12 0.35
CA SER A 90 2.87 -21.34 0.31
C SER A 90 1.41 -21.06 0.69
N GLY A 91 0.48 -21.59 -0.10
CA GLY A 91 -0.96 -21.38 0.06
C GLY A 91 -1.51 -20.04 -0.44
N LEU A 92 -0.66 -19.05 -0.78
CA LEU A 92 -1.11 -17.72 -1.22
C LEU A 92 -1.06 -17.51 -2.73
N ASN A 93 -0.22 -18.26 -3.47
CA ASN A 93 0.09 -17.99 -4.87
C ASN A 93 -1.15 -17.80 -5.77
N SER A 94 -2.14 -18.69 -5.70
CA SER A 94 -3.33 -18.63 -6.56
C SER A 94 -4.16 -17.37 -6.29
N ARG A 95 -4.32 -17.01 -5.01
CA ARG A 95 -5.02 -15.78 -4.60
C ARG A 95 -4.23 -14.54 -4.99
N MET A 96 -2.91 -14.57 -4.86
CA MET A 96 -2.03 -13.47 -5.32
C MET A 96 -2.14 -13.24 -6.83
N GLN A 97 -2.20 -14.31 -7.64
CA GLN A 97 -2.34 -14.20 -9.10
C GLN A 97 -3.67 -13.55 -9.53
N VAL A 98 -4.74 -13.72 -8.75
CA VAL A 98 -6.07 -13.16 -9.04
C VAL A 98 -6.20 -11.75 -8.46
N SER A 99 -5.83 -11.57 -7.20
CA SER A 99 -6.10 -10.34 -6.44
C SER A 99 -4.96 -9.32 -6.53
N TRP A 100 -3.73 -9.72 -6.83
CA TRP A 100 -2.55 -8.85 -6.96
C TRP A 100 -1.71 -9.17 -8.21
N PRO A 101 -2.31 -9.24 -9.41
CA PRO A 101 -1.59 -9.54 -10.64
C PRO A 101 -0.62 -8.41 -11.03
N SER A 102 0.42 -8.76 -11.76
CA SER A 102 1.21 -7.77 -12.50
C SER A 102 0.55 -7.50 -13.85
N LEU A 103 0.32 -6.22 -14.15
CA LEU A 103 -0.20 -5.74 -15.43
C LEU A 103 0.91 -5.10 -16.31
N ALA A 104 2.16 -5.18 -15.86
CA ALA A 104 3.31 -4.61 -16.55
C ALA A 104 3.77 -5.51 -17.71
N CYS A 105 4.39 -4.90 -18.71
CA CYS A 105 5.05 -5.61 -19.80
C CYS A 105 6.55 -5.83 -19.54
N PRO A 106 7.14 -6.94 -20.03
CA PRO A 106 6.46 -8.09 -20.65
C PRO A 106 5.59 -8.85 -19.63
N SER A 107 4.61 -9.62 -20.13
CA SER A 107 3.74 -10.46 -19.31
C SER A 107 4.54 -11.32 -18.32
N GLY A 108 4.04 -11.46 -17.10
CA GLY A 108 4.68 -12.26 -16.07
C GLY A 108 3.72 -12.91 -15.09
N ASN A 109 4.27 -13.71 -14.18
CA ASN A 109 3.51 -14.47 -13.18
C ASN A 109 3.31 -13.73 -11.84
N GLY A 110 3.68 -12.45 -11.77
CA GLY A 110 3.55 -11.60 -10.58
C GLY A 110 4.73 -11.63 -9.61
N ILE A 111 5.63 -12.61 -9.67
CA ILE A 111 6.72 -12.76 -8.68
C ILE A 111 7.62 -11.52 -8.61
N LYS A 112 7.96 -10.91 -9.76
CA LYS A 112 8.77 -9.68 -9.79
C LYS A 112 8.07 -8.52 -9.07
N LEU A 113 6.76 -8.37 -9.28
CA LEU A 113 5.97 -7.35 -8.58
C LEU A 113 5.98 -7.60 -7.07
N TRP A 114 5.64 -8.82 -6.64
CA TRP A 114 5.56 -9.14 -5.21
C TRP A 114 6.94 -9.05 -4.52
N SER A 115 8.01 -9.41 -5.22
CA SER A 115 9.37 -9.23 -4.73
C SER A 115 9.67 -7.76 -4.46
N ASN A 116 9.34 -6.87 -5.40
CA ASN A 116 9.56 -5.43 -5.25
C ASN A 116 8.70 -4.85 -4.12
N GLU A 117 7.42 -5.23 -4.05
CA GLU A 117 6.49 -4.78 -3.01
C GLU A 117 6.95 -5.21 -1.61
N TRP A 118 7.42 -6.46 -1.47
CA TRP A 118 7.96 -6.95 -0.21
C TRP A 118 9.26 -6.24 0.17
N ASP A 119 10.26 -6.23 -0.72
CA ASP A 119 11.58 -5.68 -0.42
C ASP A 119 11.49 -4.19 -0.08
N LYS A 120 10.68 -3.44 -0.85
CA LYS A 120 10.51 -1.98 -0.67
C LYS A 120 9.60 -1.63 0.50
N TYR A 121 8.40 -2.24 0.61
CA TYR A 121 7.38 -1.81 1.58
C TYR A 121 7.13 -2.85 2.66
N GLY A 122 7.01 -4.13 2.28
CA GLY A 122 6.70 -5.22 3.21
C GLY A 122 7.74 -5.37 4.33
N THR A 123 9.03 -5.15 4.04
CA THR A 123 10.10 -5.19 5.06
C THR A 123 9.92 -4.19 6.20
N CYS A 124 9.13 -3.13 5.98
CA CYS A 124 8.81 -2.08 6.94
C CYS A 124 7.53 -2.36 7.77
N SER A 125 6.75 -3.38 7.42
CA SER A 125 5.41 -3.66 7.99
C SER A 125 5.39 -4.30 9.40
N ARG A 126 6.55 -4.49 10.04
CA ARG A 126 6.75 -5.33 11.25
C ARG A 126 6.26 -6.78 11.14
N SER A 127 5.72 -7.20 10.00
CA SER A 127 5.16 -8.52 9.76
C SER A 127 6.19 -9.45 9.10
N LYS A 128 5.95 -10.76 9.14
CA LYS A 128 6.65 -11.70 8.26
C LYS A 128 6.07 -11.61 6.84
N GLN A 129 6.84 -12.08 5.85
CA GLN A 129 6.44 -12.03 4.44
C GLN A 129 5.07 -12.64 4.18
N HIS A 130 4.82 -13.84 4.70
CA HIS A 130 3.52 -14.51 4.52
C HIS A 130 2.38 -13.69 5.13
N GLU A 131 2.52 -13.25 6.37
CA GLU A 131 1.53 -12.44 7.11
C GLU A 131 1.20 -11.12 6.38
N TYR A 132 2.21 -10.44 5.83
CA TYR A 132 2.03 -9.20 5.07
C TYR A 132 1.13 -9.41 3.84
N PHE A 133 1.43 -10.42 3.03
CA PHE A 133 0.62 -10.72 1.84
C PHE A 133 -0.75 -11.28 2.21
N GLU A 134 -0.84 -12.11 3.25
CA GLU A 134 -2.12 -12.62 3.71
C GLU A 134 -3.04 -11.50 4.22
N ALA A 135 -2.49 -10.52 4.95
CA ALA A 135 -3.23 -9.36 5.42
C ALA A 135 -3.78 -8.54 4.24
N ALA A 136 -2.96 -8.25 3.23
CA ALA A 136 -3.40 -7.54 2.02
C ALA A 136 -4.55 -8.27 1.30
N LEU A 137 -4.45 -9.60 1.18
CA LEU A 137 -5.50 -10.42 0.57
C LEU A 137 -6.79 -10.43 1.43
N LYS A 138 -6.69 -10.58 2.75
CA LYS A 138 -7.85 -10.52 3.68
C LYS A 138 -8.55 -9.16 3.61
N LEU A 139 -7.78 -8.07 3.56
CA LEU A 139 -8.31 -6.72 3.41
C LEU A 139 -9.01 -6.53 2.05
N LYS A 140 -8.43 -7.05 0.97
CA LYS A 140 -9.04 -7.01 -0.37
C LYS A 140 -10.37 -7.76 -0.44
N ASP A 141 -10.47 -8.90 0.23
CA ASP A 141 -11.71 -9.68 0.29
C ASP A 141 -12.78 -8.96 1.13
N LYS A 142 -12.38 -8.32 2.23
CA LYS A 142 -13.26 -7.54 3.10
C LYS A 142 -13.75 -6.25 2.43
N ILE A 143 -12.92 -5.63 1.60
CA ILE A 143 -13.18 -4.31 0.98
C ILE A 143 -13.41 -4.48 -0.53
N ASP A 144 -14.62 -4.95 -0.87
CA ASP A 144 -15.05 -5.08 -2.26
C ASP A 144 -15.52 -3.72 -2.83
N LEU A 145 -14.54 -2.94 -3.30
CA LEU A 145 -14.76 -1.61 -3.87
C LEU A 145 -15.73 -1.63 -5.05
N LEU A 146 -15.68 -2.66 -5.89
CA LEU A 146 -16.57 -2.74 -7.04
C LEU A 146 -18.02 -2.93 -6.59
N GLN A 147 -18.27 -3.80 -5.61
CA GLN A 147 -19.60 -3.99 -5.07
C GLN A 147 -20.12 -2.76 -4.33
N ILE A 148 -19.27 -2.08 -3.57
CA ILE A 148 -19.62 -0.80 -2.93
C ILE A 148 -20.11 0.21 -3.98
N LEU A 149 -19.32 0.42 -5.03
CA LEU A 149 -19.66 1.37 -6.10
C LEU A 149 -20.93 0.95 -6.86
N LYS A 150 -21.08 -0.34 -7.17
CA LYS A 150 -22.26 -0.88 -7.86
C LYS A 150 -23.56 -0.64 -7.09
N LYS A 151 -23.54 -0.79 -5.76
CA LYS A 151 -24.70 -0.53 -4.89
C LYS A 151 -25.17 0.93 -4.97
N SER A 152 -24.27 1.87 -5.26
CA SER A 152 -24.59 3.29 -5.48
C SER A 152 -24.87 3.64 -6.95
N GLY A 153 -25.02 2.64 -7.82
CA GLY A 153 -25.27 2.81 -9.26
C GLY A 153 -24.03 3.25 -10.06
N ILE A 154 -22.83 3.14 -9.49
CA ILE A 154 -21.56 3.45 -10.17
C ILE A 154 -20.98 2.13 -10.69
N LYS A 155 -20.85 1.99 -12.01
CA LYS A 155 -20.45 0.75 -12.67
C LYS A 155 -19.32 1.03 -13.65
N PRO A 156 -18.44 0.05 -13.93
CA PRO A 156 -17.41 0.18 -14.95
C PRO A 156 -18.03 0.03 -16.34
N ASP A 157 -18.86 1.00 -16.75
CA ASP A 157 -19.63 0.99 -18.00
C ASP A 157 -19.11 2.03 -19.01
N GLY A 158 -17.95 2.63 -18.73
CA GLY A 158 -17.33 3.65 -19.57
C GLY A 158 -17.92 5.04 -19.40
N LYS A 159 -18.93 5.24 -18.53
CA LYS A 159 -19.54 6.55 -18.28
C LYS A 159 -18.74 7.38 -17.28
N PHE A 160 -19.11 8.65 -17.22
CA PHE A 160 -18.59 9.62 -16.26
C PHE A 160 -19.47 9.71 -15.02
N TYR A 161 -18.82 9.75 -13.87
CA TYR A 161 -19.46 9.88 -12.57
C TYR A 161 -18.91 11.10 -11.84
N ASN A 162 -19.75 11.77 -11.05
CA ASN A 162 -19.31 12.85 -10.19
C ASN A 162 -18.35 12.29 -9.13
N LEU A 163 -17.16 12.89 -9.00
CA LEU A 163 -16.15 12.50 -8.03
C LEU A 163 -16.70 12.52 -6.60
N PHE A 164 -17.54 13.51 -6.27
CA PHE A 164 -18.22 13.59 -4.98
C PHE A 164 -19.08 12.36 -4.72
N LYS A 165 -19.84 11.89 -5.71
CA LYS A 165 -20.70 10.69 -5.56
C LYS A 165 -19.87 9.42 -5.34
N ILE A 166 -18.71 9.30 -6.01
CA ILE A 166 -17.77 8.19 -5.79
C ILE A 166 -17.26 8.22 -4.35
N LYS A 167 -16.71 9.37 -3.92
CA LYS A 167 -16.18 9.57 -2.57
C LYS A 167 -17.23 9.30 -1.49
N ASP A 168 -18.43 9.89 -1.64
CA ASP A 168 -19.53 9.72 -0.69
C ASP A 168 -19.99 8.26 -0.58
N SER A 169 -20.09 7.55 -1.72
CA SER A 169 -20.44 6.12 -1.73
C SER A 169 -19.41 5.26 -0.99
N LEU A 170 -18.13 5.55 -1.20
CA LEU A 170 -17.06 4.83 -0.54
C LEU A 170 -17.01 5.16 0.96
N ARG A 171 -17.10 6.45 1.32
CA ARG A 171 -17.16 6.90 2.72
C ARG A 171 -18.31 6.25 3.47
N GLY A 172 -19.51 6.22 2.89
CA GLY A 172 -20.68 5.61 3.52
C GLY A 172 -20.52 4.12 3.79
N ALA A 173 -19.77 3.39 2.94
CA ALA A 173 -19.54 1.95 3.13
C ALA A 173 -18.31 1.64 4.01
N LEU A 174 -17.26 2.46 3.96
CA LEU A 174 -16.00 2.27 4.68
C LEU A 174 -16.01 2.89 6.08
N GLY A 175 -16.92 3.84 6.34
CA GLY A 175 -16.97 4.64 7.57
C GLY A 175 -16.01 5.84 7.59
N TYR A 176 -15.04 5.88 6.66
CA TYR A 176 -14.02 6.92 6.57
C TYR A 176 -13.78 7.31 5.11
N GLU A 177 -13.34 8.55 4.89
CA GLU A 177 -13.04 9.09 3.55
C GLU A 177 -11.78 8.42 2.98
N PRO A 178 -11.87 7.69 1.85
CA PRO A 178 -10.69 7.16 1.17
C PRO A 178 -10.09 8.20 0.22
N GLY A 179 -8.82 8.00 -0.15
CA GLY A 179 -8.22 8.71 -1.28
C GLY A 179 -8.72 8.16 -2.61
N VAL A 180 -9.10 9.04 -3.54
CA VAL A 180 -9.48 8.68 -4.91
C VAL A 180 -8.52 9.35 -5.87
N PHE A 181 -7.85 8.54 -6.68
CA PHE A 181 -6.83 8.97 -7.64
C PHE A 181 -7.24 8.66 -9.06
N CYS A 182 -6.86 9.55 -9.96
CA CYS A 182 -7.17 9.46 -11.38
C CYS A 182 -5.88 9.44 -12.20
N ASN A 183 -5.98 8.87 -13.39
CA ASN A 183 -4.99 9.03 -14.45
C ASN A 183 -5.70 9.48 -15.73
N ASP A 184 -4.92 9.74 -16.78
CA ASP A 184 -5.46 10.07 -18.09
C ASP A 184 -5.56 8.84 -19.00
N GLU A 185 -6.64 8.78 -19.75
CA GLU A 185 -6.79 7.83 -20.86
C GLU A 185 -5.80 8.17 -21.99
N LYS A 186 -5.43 7.19 -22.83
CA LYS A 186 -4.52 7.30 -23.99
C LYS A 186 -4.54 8.65 -24.72
N SER A 187 -5.74 9.12 -25.09
CA SER A 187 -5.88 10.37 -25.83
C SER A 187 -5.59 11.65 -25.02
N GLY A 188 -5.29 11.56 -23.72
CA GLY A 188 -5.10 12.69 -22.80
C GLY A 188 -6.37 13.51 -22.50
N LYS A 189 -7.55 13.03 -22.95
CA LYS A 189 -8.78 13.82 -22.96
C LYS A 189 -9.64 13.62 -21.71
N ASN A 190 -9.52 12.47 -21.06
CA ASN A 190 -10.43 12.07 -19.99
C ASN A 190 -9.65 11.59 -18.78
N ASN A 191 -9.88 12.22 -17.63
CA ASN A 191 -9.54 11.63 -16.34
C ASN A 191 -10.44 10.41 -16.08
N GLN A 192 -9.82 9.33 -15.59
CA GLN A 192 -10.52 8.10 -15.25
C GLN A 192 -10.14 7.62 -13.84
N LEU A 193 -11.07 6.92 -13.18
CA LEU A 193 -10.88 6.35 -11.86
C LEU A 193 -9.76 5.32 -11.89
N PHE A 194 -8.63 5.59 -11.23
CA PHE A 194 -7.45 4.75 -11.32
C PHE A 194 -7.19 3.97 -10.03
N GLN A 195 -6.97 4.66 -8.92
CA GLN A 195 -6.64 4.03 -7.64
C GLN A 195 -7.50 4.55 -6.50
N ILE A 196 -7.76 3.69 -5.53
CA ILE A 196 -8.42 4.02 -4.27
C ILE A 196 -7.47 3.65 -3.13
N PHE A 197 -7.19 4.62 -2.27
CA PHE A 197 -6.30 4.50 -1.12
C PHE A 197 -7.17 4.44 0.14
N ILE A 198 -6.98 3.41 0.95
CA ILE A 198 -7.72 3.18 2.19
C ILE A 198 -6.72 3.08 3.32
N CYS A 199 -6.88 3.87 4.37
CA CYS A 199 -6.00 3.79 5.53
C CYS A 199 -6.41 2.65 6.44
N ILE A 200 -5.43 1.82 6.79
CA ILE A 200 -5.58 0.66 7.66
C ILE A 200 -4.72 0.88 8.89
N ASP A 201 -5.25 0.50 10.04
CA ASP A 201 -4.54 0.60 11.32
C ASP A 201 -3.21 -0.17 11.33
N PRO A 202 -2.27 0.13 12.25
CA PRO A 202 -0.99 -0.56 12.35
C PRO A 202 -1.04 -2.09 12.50
N SER A 203 -2.16 -2.66 12.95
CA SER A 203 -2.32 -4.12 12.99
C SER A 203 -2.64 -4.74 11.63
N GLY A 204 -2.98 -3.93 10.63
CA GLY A 204 -3.33 -4.38 9.28
C GLY A 204 -4.73 -4.98 9.17
N SER A 205 -5.70 -4.56 10.00
CA SER A 205 -6.99 -5.26 10.11
C SER A 205 -8.25 -4.38 10.01
N LYS A 206 -8.16 -3.10 10.37
CA LYS A 206 -9.29 -2.17 10.46
C LYS A 206 -9.06 -0.94 9.61
N VAL A 207 -10.11 -0.50 8.92
CA VAL A 207 -10.13 0.80 8.26
C VAL A 207 -10.14 1.88 9.34
N ILE A 208 -9.35 2.92 9.12
CA ILE A 208 -9.26 4.09 9.99
C ILE A 208 -9.37 5.37 9.15
N GLU A 209 -9.59 6.50 9.82
CA GLU A 209 -9.42 7.80 9.20
C GLU A 209 -7.98 7.97 8.72
N CYS A 210 -7.81 8.50 7.52
CA CYS A 210 -6.49 8.78 6.96
C CYS A 210 -5.87 10.00 7.65
N PRO A 211 -4.73 9.85 8.39
CA PRO A 211 -4.09 10.99 9.07
C PRO A 211 -3.61 12.07 8.09
N GLY A 212 -3.26 11.63 6.90
CA GLY A 212 -3.17 12.43 5.70
C GLY A 212 -3.49 11.50 4.54
N LEU A 213 -3.82 12.09 3.39
CA LEU A 213 -3.60 11.40 2.13
C LEU A 213 -2.28 11.94 1.57
N PRO A 214 -1.62 11.29 0.60
CA PRO A 214 -0.62 11.99 -0.23
C PRO A 214 -1.27 13.26 -0.84
N ASP A 215 -0.60 14.04 -1.69
CA ASP A 215 -1.26 15.16 -2.43
C ASP A 215 -2.31 14.65 -3.48
N ALA A 216 -3.22 13.81 -2.99
CA ALA A 216 -3.96 12.72 -3.56
C ALA A 216 -5.37 13.18 -3.86
N GLY A 217 -5.44 14.00 -4.88
CA GLY A 217 -6.61 14.75 -5.28
C GLY A 217 -6.24 15.85 -6.27
N ILE A 218 -4.95 16.24 -6.31
CA ILE A 218 -4.38 16.98 -7.43
C ILE A 218 -4.38 16.02 -8.63
N GLY A 219 -5.40 16.14 -9.49
CA GLY A 219 -5.46 15.41 -10.76
C GLY A 219 -6.75 14.66 -11.06
N CYS A 220 -7.78 14.71 -10.21
CA CYS A 220 -9.12 14.25 -10.59
C CYS A 220 -10.03 15.41 -10.95
N ALA A 221 -10.63 15.37 -12.14
CA ALA A 221 -11.73 16.26 -12.53
C ALA A 221 -12.99 16.04 -11.65
N SER A 222 -13.91 17.00 -11.67
CA SER A 222 -15.20 16.91 -10.95
C SER A 222 -16.07 15.76 -11.45
N LYS A 223 -15.88 15.35 -12.71
CA LYS A 223 -16.47 14.14 -13.31
C LYS A 223 -15.35 13.31 -13.92
N ILE A 224 -15.31 12.03 -13.56
CA ILE A 224 -14.27 11.09 -14.02
C ILE A 224 -14.91 9.85 -14.63
N LYS A 225 -14.24 9.29 -15.64
CA LYS A 225 -14.67 8.07 -16.32
C LYS A 225 -14.44 6.84 -15.43
N PHE A 226 -15.38 5.89 -15.45
CA PHE A 226 -15.15 4.55 -14.91
C PHE A 226 -15.10 3.55 -16.08
N PRO A 227 -13.92 3.26 -16.65
CA PRO A 227 -13.80 2.48 -17.87
C PRO A 227 -14.22 1.02 -17.66
N ALA A 228 -14.78 0.41 -18.70
CA ALA A 228 -15.02 -1.03 -18.74
C ALA A 228 -13.70 -1.83 -18.80
N PHE A 229 -13.74 -3.09 -18.38
CA PHE A 229 -12.60 -4.02 -18.42
C PHE A 229 -13.06 -5.47 -18.64
#